data_AF-A0A2K8K7W8-F1
#
_entry.id   AF-A0A2K8K7W8-F1
#
_cell.length_a   1.000
_cell.length_b   1.000
_cell.length_c   1.000
_cell.angle_alpha   90.00
_cell.angle_beta   90.00
_cell.angle_gamma   90.00
#
_symmetry.space_group_name_H-M   'P 1'
#
loop_
_entity.id
_entity.type
_entity.pdbx_description
1 polymer ?
#
loop_
_entity_poly.entity_id
_entity_poly.type
_entity_poly.pdbx_seq_one_letter_code
_entity_poly.pdbx_strand_id
1 'polypeptide(L)'
;MTIPLPYRKHRQREQARQDWIEERRREARMVVADVLNHSDHLLRLACNVLALHGETEEERKDARILLVVLDARLPTRAGRDRSDREDRP
;
A
#
# COMPACT_ATOMS: atom_id res chain seq x y z
N MET A 1 -41.48 34.64 -21.52
CA MET A 1 -40.05 34.42 -21.17
C MET A 1 -39.94 33.05 -20.51
N THR A 2 -39.21 32.12 -21.13
CA THR A 2 -39.03 30.77 -20.60
C THR A 2 -37.81 30.74 -19.67
N ILE A 3 -38.05 30.50 -18.38
CA ILE A 3 -36.98 30.37 -17.39
C ILE A 3 -36.30 29.01 -17.62
N PRO A 4 -34.98 28.94 -17.88
CA PRO A 4 -34.30 27.67 -18.10
C PRO A 4 -34.35 26.83 -16.81
N LEU A 5 -34.94 25.64 -16.87
CA LEU A 5 -35.05 24.76 -15.72
C LEU A 5 -33.66 24.36 -15.21
N PRO A 6 -33.39 24.43 -13.88
CA PRO A 6 -32.06 24.24 -13.28
C PRO A 6 -31.54 22.80 -13.34
N TYR A 7 -32.30 21.86 -13.91
CA TYR A 7 -32.04 20.42 -13.92
C TYR A 7 -30.68 20.04 -14.53
N ARG A 8 -30.22 20.78 -15.56
CA ARG A 8 -28.93 20.54 -16.21
C ARG A 8 -27.74 20.85 -15.29
N LYS A 9 -27.86 21.85 -14.41
CA LYS A 9 -26.83 22.21 -13.43
C LYS A 9 -26.75 21.18 -12.30
N HIS A 10 -27.88 20.61 -11.90
CA HIS A 10 -27.91 19.54 -10.88
C HIS A 10 -27.22 18.28 -11.39
N ARG A 11 -27.48 17.88 -12.64
CA ARG A 11 -26.84 16.69 -13.24
C ARG A 11 -25.31 16.84 -13.37
N GLN A 12 -24.83 18.02 -13.76
CA GLN A 12 -23.39 18.28 -13.83
C GLN A 12 -22.71 18.28 -12.45
N ARG A 13 -23.37 18.82 -11.42
CA ARG A 13 -22.87 18.79 -10.04
C ARG A 13 -22.83 17.37 -9.49
N GLU A 14 -23.85 16.57 -9.77
CA GLU A 14 -23.88 15.16 -9.36
C GLU A 14 -22.78 14.38 -10.07
N GLN A 15 -22.58 14.59 -11.36
CA GLN A 15 -21.48 13.95 -12.09
C GLN A 15 -20.11 14.32 -11.49
N ALA A 16 -19.84 15.61 -11.27
CA ALA A 16 -18.60 16.06 -10.66
C ALA A 16 -18.39 15.48 -9.25
N ARG A 17 -19.48 15.27 -8.50
CA ARG A 17 -19.44 14.60 -7.20
C ARG A 17 -19.11 13.12 -7.32
N GLN A 18 -19.69 12.42 -8.27
CA GLN A 18 -19.39 11.00 -8.52
C GLN A 18 -17.93 10.83 -8.97
N ASP A 19 -17.45 11.66 -9.89
CA ASP A 19 -16.06 11.64 -10.36
C ASP A 19 -15.07 11.86 -9.19
N TRP A 20 -15.39 12.79 -8.28
CA TRP A 20 -14.58 13.02 -7.07
C TRP A 20 -14.57 11.82 -6.12
N ILE A 21 -15.72 11.17 -5.93
CA ILE A 21 -15.83 9.95 -5.09
C ILE A 21 -15.02 8.81 -5.72
N GLU A 22 -15.10 8.63 -7.03
CA GLU A 22 -14.38 7.59 -7.75
C GLU A 22 -12.87 7.79 -7.65
N GLU A 23 -12.38 9.03 -7.83
CA GLU A 23 -10.96 9.33 -7.71
C GLU A 23 -10.43 9.08 -6.28
N ARG A 24 -11.17 9.51 -5.25
CA ARG A 24 -10.79 9.23 -3.85
C ARG A 24 -10.79 7.73 -3.52
N ARG A 25 -11.74 6.97 -4.07
CA ARG A 25 -11.76 5.50 -3.95
C ARG A 25 -10.56 4.86 -4.65
N ARG A 26 -10.18 5.36 -5.82
CA ARG A 26 -9.00 4.89 -6.55
C ARG A 26 -7.73 5.13 -5.74
N GLU A 27 -7.55 6.34 -5.20
CA GLU A 27 -6.42 6.69 -4.35
C GLU A 27 -6.35 5.82 -3.09
N ALA A 28 -7.47 5.65 -2.37
CA ALA A 28 -7.52 4.78 -1.19
C ALA A 28 -7.12 3.33 -1.51
N ARG A 29 -7.55 2.80 -2.67
CA ARG A 29 -7.15 1.46 -3.11
C ARG A 29 -5.65 1.37 -3.41
N MET A 30 -5.07 2.41 -4.01
CA MET A 30 -3.62 2.45 -4.24
C MET A 30 -2.85 2.48 -2.92
N VAL A 31 -3.25 3.31 -1.96
CA VAL A 31 -2.63 3.36 -0.62
C VAL A 31 -2.75 2.02 0.10
N VAL A 32 -3.92 1.37 0.06
CA VAL A 32 -4.10 0.04 0.66
C VAL A 32 -3.21 -1.00 -0.04
N ALA A 33 -3.14 -0.98 -1.37
CA ALA A 33 -2.26 -1.87 -2.11
C ALA A 33 -0.78 -1.64 -1.78
N ASP A 34 -0.38 -0.38 -1.59
CA ASP A 34 0.96 0.02 -1.21
C ASP A 34 1.32 -0.44 0.21
N VAL A 35 0.43 -0.23 1.19
CA VAL A 35 0.59 -0.70 2.57
C VAL A 35 0.67 -2.22 2.63
N LEU A 36 -0.18 -2.93 1.90
CA LEU A 36 -0.13 -4.40 1.77
C LEU A 36 1.09 -4.88 0.98
N ASN A 37 1.73 -4.02 0.18
CA ASN A 37 2.96 -4.34 -0.52
C ASN A 37 4.19 -4.16 0.38
N HIS A 38 4.17 -3.14 1.23
CA HIS A 38 5.28 -2.77 2.11
C HIS A 38 5.15 -3.32 3.54
N SER A 39 4.04 -3.98 3.90
CA SER A 39 3.86 -4.59 5.23
C SER A 39 4.97 -5.57 5.56
N ASP A 40 5.44 -6.36 4.59
CA ASP A 40 6.54 -7.31 4.79
C ASP A 40 7.85 -6.60 5.14
N HIS A 41 8.08 -5.38 4.64
CA HIS A 41 9.25 -4.59 4.98
C HIS A 41 9.19 -4.11 6.44
N LEU A 42 8.05 -3.59 6.89
CA LEU A 42 7.89 -3.16 8.29
C LEU A 42 7.95 -4.36 9.25
N LEU A 43 7.35 -5.49 8.88
CA LEU A 43 7.43 -6.73 9.65
C LEU A 43 8.87 -7.23 9.74
N ARG A 44 9.63 -7.23 8.64
CA ARG A 44 11.06 -7.58 8.66
C ARG A 44 11.86 -6.66 9.56
N LEU A 45 11.62 -5.34 9.50
CA LEU A 45 12.32 -4.39 10.36
C LEU A 45 12.05 -4.69 11.84
N ALA A 46 10.79 -4.92 12.21
CA ALA A 46 10.42 -5.30 13.57
C ALA A 46 11.07 -6.64 13.99
N CYS A 47 11.08 -7.65 13.11
CA CYS A 47 11.73 -8.93 13.41
C CYS A 47 13.25 -8.81 13.55
N ASN A 48 13.90 -7.95 12.76
CA ASN A 48 15.33 -7.68 12.91
C ASN A 48 15.64 -7.01 14.26
N VAL A 49 14.81 -6.05 14.68
CA VAL A 49 14.93 -5.42 16.00
C VAL A 49 14.74 -6.46 17.12
N LEU A 50 13.72 -7.32 17.03
CA LEU A 50 13.47 -8.37 18.02
C LEU A 50 14.57 -9.45 18.03
N ALA A 51 15.13 -9.81 16.88
CA ALA A 51 16.23 -10.78 16.81
C ALA A 51 17.53 -10.26 17.46
N LEU A 52 17.76 -8.94 17.40
CA LEU A 52 18.93 -8.27 17.97
C LEU A 52 18.75 -7.87 19.45
N HIS A 53 17.53 -7.45 19.82
CA HIS A 53 17.27 -6.77 21.09
C HIS A 53 16.14 -7.39 21.92
N GLY A 54 15.54 -8.51 21.47
CA GLY A 54 14.52 -9.22 22.24
C GLY A 54 15.05 -9.60 23.62
N GLU A 55 14.21 -9.53 24.65
CA GLU A 55 14.62 -9.77 26.03
C GLU A 55 14.97 -11.24 26.25
N THR A 56 14.13 -12.13 25.71
CA THR A 56 14.30 -13.59 25.86
C THR A 56 14.95 -14.23 24.64
N GLU A 57 15.62 -15.37 24.85
CA GLU A 57 16.17 -16.14 23.72
C GLU A 57 15.08 -16.78 22.86
N GLU A 58 13.91 -17.07 23.45
CA GLU A 58 12.74 -17.59 22.75
C GLU A 58 12.20 -16.56 21.75
N GLU A 59 11.99 -15.31 22.18
CA GLU A 59 11.58 -14.23 21.28
C GLU A 59 12.59 -13.97 20.16
N ARG A 60 13.89 -13.98 20.47
CA ARG A 60 14.94 -13.81 19.45
C ARG A 60 14.90 -14.95 18.43
N LYS A 61 14.66 -16.19 18.88
CA LYS A 61 14.55 -17.36 18.01
C LYS A 61 13.30 -17.30 17.14
N ASP A 62 12.16 -16.94 17.70
CA ASP A 62 10.90 -16.82 16.96
C ASP A 62 10.97 -15.71 15.92
N ALA A 63 11.58 -14.57 16.25
CA ALA A 63 11.82 -13.48 15.31
C ALA A 63 12.70 -13.91 14.12
N ARG A 64 13.75 -14.71 14.37
CA ARG A 64 14.60 -15.28 13.31
C ARG A 64 13.83 -16.28 12.43
N ILE A 65 12.99 -17.13 13.02
CA ILE A 65 12.13 -18.06 12.27
C ILE A 65 11.16 -17.28 11.38
N LEU A 66 10.55 -16.22 11.91
CA LEU A 66 9.62 -15.39 11.18
C LEU A 66 10.29 -14.65 10.01
N LEU A 67 11.54 -14.20 10.15
CA LEU A 67 12.33 -13.64 9.04
C LEU A 67 12.48 -14.65 7.89
N VAL A 68 12.79 -15.92 8.18
CA VAL A 68 12.90 -16.97 7.15
C VAL A 68 11.56 -17.18 6.42
N VAL A 69 10.44 -17.16 7.16
CA VAL A 69 9.10 -17.29 6.56
C VAL A 69 8.75 -16.10 5.67
N LEU A 70 9.10 -14.89 6.09
CA LEU A 70 8.89 -13.67 5.30
C LEU A 70 9.74 -13.68 4.03
N ASP A 71 11.00 -14.14 4.09
CA ASP A 71 11.88 -14.26 2.94
C ASP A 71 11.39 -15.33 1.94
N ALA A 72 10.87 -16.45 2.44
CA ALA A 72 10.30 -17.51 1.60
C ALA A 72 8.99 -17.11 0.90
N ARG A 73 8.26 -16.10 1.41
CA ARG A 73 7.07 -15.52 0.75
C ARG A 73 7.40 -14.57 -0.41
N LEU A 74 8.65 -14.10 -0.49
CA LEU A 74 9.08 -13.10 -1.46
C LEU A 74 9.57 -13.57 -2.85
N PRO A 75 9.69 -14.86 -3.23
CA PRO A 75 10.12 -15.21 -4.58
C PRO A 75 9.16 -14.72 -5.68
N THR A 76 7.95 -14.23 -5.34
CA THR A 76 6.97 -13.76 -6.33
C THR A 76 7.00 -12.25 -6.61
N ARG A 77 7.65 -11.42 -5.77
CA ARG A 77 7.62 -9.93 -5.91
C ARG A 77 8.95 -9.26 -6.22
N ALA A 78 10.08 -9.96 -6.07
CA ALA A 78 11.42 -9.39 -6.27
C ALA A 78 11.73 -8.97 -7.73
N GLY A 79 10.87 -9.29 -8.70
CA GLY A 79 11.06 -8.92 -10.10
C GLY A 79 10.62 -7.51 -10.51
N ARG A 80 9.97 -6.71 -9.64
CA ARG A 80 9.40 -5.42 -10.05
C ARG A 80 10.07 -4.16 -9.49
N ASP A 81 10.78 -4.23 -8.36
CA ASP A 81 11.32 -3.02 -7.71
C ASP A 81 12.82 -2.77 -7.99
N ARG A 82 13.53 -3.74 -8.56
CA ARG A 82 14.96 -3.57 -8.90
C ARG A 82 15.22 -2.90 -10.25
N SER A 83 14.21 -2.80 -11.13
CA SER A 83 14.40 -2.30 -12.50
C SER A 83 14.20 -0.79 -12.67
N ASP A 84 13.76 -0.05 -11.65
CA ASP A 84 13.42 1.38 -11.80
C ASP A 84 14.45 2.34 -11.17
N ARG A 85 15.52 1.82 -10.55
CA ARG A 85 16.57 2.66 -9.93
C ARG A 85 17.83 2.84 -10.78
N GLU A 86 17.95 2.17 -11.92
CA GLU A 86 19.21 2.09 -12.67
C GLU A 86 19.19 2.77 -14.05
N ASP A 87 18.26 3.71 -14.27
CA ASP A 87 18.26 4.58 -15.45
C ASP A 87 17.94 6.03 -15.06
N ARG A 88 18.97 6.78 -14.66
CA ARG A 88 18.98 8.23 -14.89
C ARG A 88 20.42 8.72 -15.11
N PRO A 89 20.70 9.40 -16.24
CA PRO A 89 22.04 9.79 -16.69
C PRO A 89 22.71 10.87 -15.84
#